data_AF-B9X9X3-F1
#
_entry.id   AF-B9X9X3-F1
#
_cell.length_a   1.000
_cell.length_b   1.000
_cell.length_c   1.000
_cell.angle_alpha   90.00
_cell.angle_beta   90.00
_cell.angle_gamma   90.00
#
_symmetry.space_group_name_H-M   'P 1'
#
loop_
_entity.id
_entity.type
_entity.pdbx_description
1 polymer ?
#
loop_
_entity_poly.entity_id
_entity_poly.type
_entity_poly.pdbx_seq_one_letter_code
_entity_poly.pdbx_strand_id
1 'polypeptide(L)'
;MNRRNRILIVIAVVATLGGLACYFGKTKEPRSQGRSLTQWLQVYCKTFPTQWIPPELGKPDMSFQTAERVVKGMGTNAIPTLLKLSQAEDSPAKLKLLAYLRRQSVIRYNYLYAEERRDLAANGFGMLKEDALPAVPALVELTKSKGQEIRLHALRCLIIINPSRDQLLPVLLRACRESDSKMRHVATANLQALYPEEAEKAHVHDPLQLRPFVTNAPESTKESLK
;
A
#
# COMPACT_ATOMS: atom_id res chain seq x y z
N MET A 1 1.00 -29.51 -50.17
CA MET A 1 0.48 -28.68 -49.05
C MET A 1 -0.60 -27.75 -49.59
N ASN A 2 -1.86 -28.02 -49.26
CA ASN A 2 -3.01 -27.46 -49.97
C ASN A 2 -3.25 -25.98 -49.58
N ARG A 3 -3.74 -25.15 -50.52
CA ARG A 3 -4.02 -23.71 -50.28
C ARG A 3 -4.89 -23.49 -49.03
N ARG A 4 -5.84 -24.39 -48.76
CA ARG A 4 -6.67 -24.41 -47.54
C ARG A 4 -5.84 -24.50 -46.24
N ASN A 5 -4.82 -25.35 -46.20
CA ASN A 5 -3.99 -25.54 -45.00
C ASN A 5 -3.10 -24.32 -44.74
N ARG A 6 -2.65 -23.63 -45.79
CA ARG A 6 -1.90 -22.36 -45.64
C ARG A 6 -2.78 -21.25 -45.06
N ILE A 7 -4.02 -21.12 -45.50
CA ILE A 7 -4.96 -20.11 -44.98
C ILE A 7 -5.29 -20.38 -43.50
N LEU A 8 -5.53 -21.65 -43.14
CA LEU A 8 -5.80 -22.03 -41.74
C LEU A 8 -4.62 -21.75 -40.81
N ILE A 9 -3.38 -21.99 -41.26
CA ILE A 9 -2.17 -21.68 -40.49
C ILE A 9 -2.02 -20.17 -40.28
N VAL A 10 -2.26 -19.35 -41.31
CA VAL A 10 -2.16 -17.89 -41.19
C VAL A 10 -3.20 -17.34 -40.22
N ILE A 11 -4.44 -17.82 -40.26
CA ILE A 11 -5.49 -17.41 -39.31
C ILE A 11 -5.11 -17.79 -37.88
N ALA A 12 -4.58 -19.01 -37.67
CA ALA A 12 -4.14 -19.45 -36.34
C ALA A 12 -2.96 -18.60 -35.81
N VAL A 13 -2.01 -18.23 -36.67
CA VAL A 13 -0.88 -17.35 -36.30
C VAL A 13 -1.37 -15.93 -35.99
N VAL A 14 -2.27 -15.37 -36.78
CA VAL A 14 -2.84 -14.04 -36.52
C VAL A 14 -3.70 -14.03 -35.25
N ALA A 15 -4.47 -15.10 -34.99
CA ALA A 15 -5.28 -15.23 -33.78
C ALA A 15 -4.41 -15.40 -32.53
N THR A 16 -3.31 -16.16 -32.62
CA THR A 16 -2.36 -16.31 -31.51
C THR A 16 -1.57 -15.03 -31.27
N LEU A 17 -1.10 -14.35 -32.32
CA LEU A 17 -0.44 -13.05 -32.20
C LEU A 17 -1.38 -11.96 -31.68
N GLY A 18 -2.63 -11.93 -32.14
CA GLY A 18 -3.68 -11.03 -31.64
C GLY A 18 -4.05 -11.33 -30.19
N GLY A 19 -4.18 -12.61 -29.83
CA GLY A 19 -4.42 -13.06 -28.46
C GLY A 19 -3.27 -12.70 -27.53
N LEU A 20 -2.02 -12.90 -27.96
CA LEU A 20 -0.82 -12.50 -27.23
C LEU A 20 -0.75 -10.96 -27.10
N ALA A 21 -1.03 -10.21 -28.16
CA ALA A 21 -1.05 -8.74 -28.12
C ALA A 21 -2.12 -8.20 -27.15
N CYS A 22 -3.32 -8.78 -27.13
CA CYS A 22 -4.36 -8.43 -26.17
C CYS A 22 -4.02 -8.88 -24.73
N TYR A 23 -3.35 -10.02 -24.57
CA TYR A 23 -2.90 -10.52 -23.27
C TYR A 23 -1.79 -9.64 -22.67
N PHE A 24 -0.79 -9.26 -23.47
CA PHE A 24 0.29 -8.37 -23.04
C PHE A 24 -0.09 -6.88 -23.02
N GLY A 25 -1.19 -6.49 -23.66
CA GLY A 25 -1.72 -5.12 -23.65
C GLY A 25 -2.45 -4.72 -22.36
N LYS A 26 -2.90 -5.68 -21.54
CA LYS A 26 -3.79 -5.40 -20.39
C LYS A 26 -3.13 -4.83 -19.13
N THR A 27 -1.81 -4.82 -19.00
CA THR A 27 -1.14 -4.28 -17.80
C THR A 27 0.16 -3.55 -18.14
N LYS A 28 0.07 -2.47 -18.90
CA LYS A 28 1.14 -1.46 -18.90
C LYS A 28 0.83 -0.47 -17.79
N GLU A 29 1.77 -0.29 -16.85
CA GLU A 29 1.65 0.73 -15.81
C GLU A 29 1.25 2.08 -16.44
N PRO A 30 0.34 2.85 -15.84
CA PRO A 30 -0.01 4.15 -16.36
C PRO A 30 1.24 5.03 -16.38
N ARG A 31 1.43 5.71 -17.51
CA ARG A 31 2.59 6.58 -17.76
C ARG A 31 2.11 8.00 -17.95
N SER A 32 2.81 8.93 -17.33
CA SER A 32 2.61 10.36 -17.55
C SER A 32 3.96 11.05 -17.59
N GLN A 33 4.12 11.97 -18.55
CA GLN A 33 5.35 12.73 -18.77
C GLN A 33 6.60 11.85 -18.95
N GLY A 34 6.45 10.72 -19.64
CA GLY A 34 7.55 9.79 -19.91
C GLY A 34 7.99 8.90 -18.74
N ARG A 35 7.37 9.05 -17.55
CA ARG A 35 7.63 8.23 -16.37
C ARG A 35 6.45 7.34 -16.01
N SER A 36 6.70 6.18 -15.43
CA SER A 36 5.63 5.31 -14.91
C SER A 36 5.17 5.74 -13.52
N LEU A 37 3.97 5.30 -13.13
CA LEU A 37 3.45 5.51 -11.78
C LEU A 37 4.45 5.11 -10.68
N THR A 38 5.07 3.94 -10.81
CA THR A 38 6.07 3.45 -9.85
C THR A 38 7.25 4.41 -9.72
N GLN A 39 7.70 5.02 -10.83
CA GLN A 39 8.79 6.00 -10.81
C GLN A 39 8.38 7.31 -10.13
N TRP A 40 7.15 7.77 -10.36
CA TRP A 40 6.61 8.95 -9.68
C TRP A 40 6.50 8.72 -8.16
N LEU A 41 6.02 7.55 -7.75
CA LEU A 41 5.94 7.17 -6.33
C LEU A 41 7.33 7.03 -5.70
N GLN A 42 8.34 6.53 -6.43
CA GLN A 42 9.72 6.43 -5.94
C GLN A 42 10.33 7.81 -5.69
N VAL A 43 10.07 8.78 -6.57
CA VAL A 43 10.49 10.17 -6.35
C VAL A 43 9.83 10.70 -5.08
N TYR A 44 8.53 10.46 -4.90
CA TYR A 44 7.82 10.86 -3.69
C TYR A 44 8.42 10.26 -2.41
N CYS A 45 8.63 8.94 -2.36
CA CYS A 45 9.08 8.26 -1.15
C CYS A 45 10.55 8.56 -0.80
N LYS A 46 11.40 8.82 -1.80
CA LYS A 46 12.80 9.24 -1.55
C LYS A 46 12.89 10.62 -0.89
N THR A 47 11.90 11.48 -1.13
CA THR A 47 11.86 12.85 -0.59
C THR A 47 11.32 12.89 0.85
N PHE A 48 10.58 11.87 1.30
CA PHE A 48 10.18 11.69 2.71
C PHE A 48 10.90 10.49 3.34
N PRO A 49 12.20 10.61 3.71
CA PRO A 49 12.76 9.70 4.70
C PRO A 49 11.92 9.83 6.00
N THR A 50 11.91 8.78 6.82
CA THR A 50 11.19 8.65 8.10
C THR A 50 11.42 9.78 9.13
N GLN A 51 12.20 10.82 8.82
CA GLN A 51 12.33 12.04 9.60
C GLN A 51 11.45 13.14 9.01
N TRP A 52 10.47 13.58 9.79
CA TRP A 52 9.69 14.78 9.50
C TRP A 52 10.62 16.00 9.44
N ILE A 53 10.72 16.64 8.27
CA ILE A 53 11.42 17.92 8.09
C ILE A 53 10.33 18.99 8.04
N PRO A 54 10.36 20.01 8.92
CA PRO A 54 9.42 21.12 8.88
C PRO A 54 9.37 21.75 7.48
N PRO A 55 8.18 22.09 6.95
CA PRO A 55 8.02 22.69 5.61
C PRO A 55 8.84 23.96 5.38
N GLU A 56 9.25 24.62 6.46
CA GLU A 56 10.03 25.86 6.47
C GLU A 56 11.54 25.64 6.22
N LEU A 57 12.07 24.43 6.47
CA LEU A 57 13.50 24.12 6.38
C LEU A 57 13.91 23.36 5.09
N GLY A 58 12.95 22.80 4.36
CA GLY A 58 13.19 22.14 3.07
C GLY A 58 12.46 22.89 1.97
N LYS A 59 13.18 23.35 0.94
CA LYS A 59 12.53 23.88 -0.28
C LYS A 59 11.45 22.87 -0.71
N PRO A 60 10.18 23.25 -0.94
CA PRO A 60 9.18 22.33 -1.44
C PRO A 60 9.68 21.85 -2.80
N ASP A 61 10.24 20.65 -2.85
CA ASP A 61 10.80 20.16 -4.09
C ASP A 61 9.65 20.05 -5.08
N MET A 62 9.71 20.79 -6.19
CA MET A 62 8.67 20.86 -7.22
C MET A 62 8.27 19.45 -7.70
N SER A 63 9.16 18.48 -7.53
CA SER A 63 8.94 17.06 -7.77
C SER A 63 7.80 16.46 -6.94
N PHE A 64 7.59 16.89 -5.68
CA PHE A 64 6.54 16.41 -4.78
C PHE A 64 5.14 16.77 -5.29
N GLN A 65 4.88 18.07 -5.46
CA GLN A 65 3.57 18.56 -5.90
C GLN A 65 3.25 18.06 -7.31
N THR A 66 4.29 17.88 -8.14
CA THR A 66 4.14 17.32 -9.48
C THR A 66 3.79 15.84 -9.42
N ALA A 67 4.47 15.04 -8.58
CA ALA A 67 4.16 13.63 -8.42
C ALA A 67 2.72 13.42 -7.91
N GLU A 68 2.31 14.13 -6.87
CA GLU A 68 0.95 14.05 -6.33
C GLU A 68 -0.10 14.45 -7.39
N ARG A 69 0.11 15.58 -8.08
CA ARG A 69 -0.80 16.04 -9.15
C ARG A 69 -0.89 15.04 -10.29
N VAL A 70 0.23 14.44 -10.68
CA VAL A 70 0.28 13.44 -11.75
C VAL A 70 -0.43 12.16 -11.31
N VAL A 71 -0.17 11.65 -10.10
CA VAL A 71 -0.83 10.45 -9.56
C VAL A 71 -2.33 10.67 -9.44
N LYS A 72 -2.75 11.82 -8.91
CA LYS A 72 -4.16 12.22 -8.84
C LYS A 72 -4.78 12.33 -10.24
N GLY A 73 -4.05 12.91 -11.20
CA GLY A 73 -4.47 12.99 -12.60
C GLY A 73 -4.57 11.63 -13.32
N MET A 74 -3.84 10.61 -12.86
CA MET A 74 -4.03 9.24 -13.36
C MET A 74 -5.35 8.62 -12.88
N GLY A 75 -5.86 9.07 -11.73
CA GLY A 75 -7.13 8.63 -11.15
C GLY A 75 -7.20 7.12 -10.97
N THR A 76 -8.36 6.54 -11.28
CA THR A 76 -8.64 5.10 -11.13
C THR A 76 -7.73 4.20 -11.98
N ASN A 77 -7.07 4.72 -13.01
CA ASN A 77 -6.11 3.96 -13.82
C ASN A 77 -4.85 3.56 -13.04
N ALA A 78 -4.55 4.22 -11.91
CA ALA A 78 -3.46 3.85 -11.02
C ALA A 78 -3.76 2.60 -10.19
N ILE A 79 -5.05 2.30 -9.93
CA ILE A 79 -5.48 1.23 -9.01
C ILE A 79 -4.89 -0.15 -9.35
N PRO A 80 -4.92 -0.65 -10.61
CA PRO A 80 -4.38 -1.97 -10.91
C PRO A 80 -2.88 -2.09 -10.60
N THR A 81 -2.14 -1.00 -10.80
CA THR A 81 -0.71 -0.95 -10.52
C THR A 81 -0.45 -0.91 -9.02
N LEU A 82 -1.22 -0.11 -8.28
CA LEU A 82 -1.12 -0.04 -6.81
C LEU A 82 -1.49 -1.38 -6.16
N LEU A 83 -2.52 -2.08 -6.64
CA LEU A 83 -2.87 -3.43 -6.19
C LEU A 83 -1.78 -4.45 -6.50
N LYS A 84 -1.08 -4.32 -7.62
CA LYS A 84 0.06 -5.18 -7.96
C LYS A 84 1.26 -4.90 -7.05
N LEU A 85 1.49 -3.64 -6.71
CA LEU A 85 2.55 -3.21 -5.80
C LEU A 85 2.28 -3.66 -4.36
N SER A 86 1.03 -3.64 -3.90
CA SER A 86 0.65 -4.12 -2.56
C SER A 86 0.77 -5.64 -2.40
N GLN A 87 0.64 -6.40 -3.50
CA GLN A 87 0.84 -7.85 -3.54
C GLN A 87 2.29 -8.28 -3.73
N ALA A 88 3.22 -7.32 -3.82
CA ALA A 88 4.63 -7.63 -4.00
C ALA A 88 5.14 -8.55 -2.88
N GLU A 89 5.78 -9.66 -3.26
CA GLU A 89 6.55 -10.50 -2.35
C GLU A 89 7.97 -10.70 -2.90
N ASP A 90 8.92 -10.87 -1.98
CA ASP A 90 10.29 -11.23 -2.27
C ASP A 90 10.54 -12.64 -1.74
N SER A 91 10.76 -13.59 -2.65
CA SER A 91 11.16 -14.93 -2.25
C SER A 91 12.59 -14.91 -1.70
N PRO A 92 12.93 -15.70 -0.66
CA PRO A 92 14.28 -15.72 -0.08
C PRO A 92 15.38 -16.03 -1.11
N ALA A 93 15.10 -16.90 -2.09
CA ALA A 93 16.01 -17.21 -3.17
C ALA A 93 16.34 -15.98 -4.04
N LYS A 94 15.34 -15.14 -4.31
CA LYS A 94 15.50 -13.90 -5.07
C LYS A 94 16.38 -12.90 -4.30
N LEU A 95 16.15 -12.75 -2.99
CA LEU A 95 16.99 -11.90 -2.14
C LEU A 95 18.43 -12.40 -2.06
N LYS A 96 18.65 -13.72 -1.95
CA LYS A 96 20.00 -14.31 -2.00
C LYS A 96 20.70 -14.05 -3.33
N LEU A 97 19.99 -14.21 -4.45
CA LEU A 97 20.52 -13.91 -5.78
C LEU A 97 20.88 -12.42 -5.89
N LEU A 98 20.04 -11.52 -5.39
CA LEU A 98 20.31 -10.08 -5.42
C LEU A 98 21.50 -9.69 -4.53
N ALA A 99 21.61 -10.30 -3.35
CA ALA A 99 22.78 -10.12 -2.48
C ALA A 99 24.07 -10.58 -3.17
N TYR A 100 24.00 -11.68 -3.93
CA TYR A 100 25.11 -12.17 -4.75
C TYR A 100 25.43 -11.21 -5.90
N LEU A 101 24.43 -10.77 -6.68
CA LEU A 101 24.61 -9.83 -7.79
C LEU A 101 25.14 -8.47 -7.33
N ARG A 102 24.75 -8.00 -6.14
CA ARG A 102 25.28 -6.76 -5.53
C ARG A 102 26.78 -6.86 -5.23
N ARG A 103 27.28 -8.08 -4.98
CA ARG A 103 28.71 -8.34 -4.81
C ARG A 103 29.49 -8.24 -6.13
N GLN A 104 28.80 -8.43 -7.26
CA GLN A 104 29.35 -8.25 -8.60
C GLN A 104 29.19 -6.76 -9.00
N SER A 105 30.25 -5.96 -8.83
CA SER A 105 30.24 -4.49 -9.01
C SER A 105 29.92 -3.98 -10.43
N VAL A 106 29.68 -4.86 -11.39
CA VAL A 106 29.51 -4.53 -12.81
C VAL A 106 28.07 -4.08 -13.14
N ILE A 107 27.06 -4.51 -12.37
CA ILE A 107 25.66 -4.18 -12.64
C ILE A 107 25.08 -3.36 -11.50
N ARG A 108 24.94 -2.05 -11.71
CA ARG A 108 24.14 -1.18 -10.83
C ARG A 108 22.66 -1.47 -11.05
N TYR A 109 22.10 -2.42 -10.28
CA TYR A 109 20.67 -2.73 -10.32
C TYR A 109 19.96 -2.09 -9.12
N ASN A 110 19.04 -1.16 -9.38
CA ASN A 110 18.20 -0.54 -8.34
C ASN A 110 17.00 -1.46 -8.06
N TYR A 111 17.21 -2.50 -7.24
CA TYR A 111 16.15 -3.43 -6.86
C TYR A 111 15.19 -2.77 -5.88
N LEU A 112 13.91 -2.72 -6.26
CA LEU A 112 12.84 -2.36 -5.33
C LEU A 112 12.44 -3.59 -4.51
N TYR A 113 12.73 -3.55 -3.22
CA TYR A 113 12.29 -4.57 -2.29
C TYR A 113 10.77 -4.64 -2.22
N ALA A 114 10.23 -5.79 -1.85
CA ALA A 114 8.79 -5.98 -1.70
C ALA A 114 8.20 -4.99 -0.69
N GLU A 115 8.91 -4.72 0.40
CA GLU A 115 8.54 -3.69 1.38
C GLU A 115 8.40 -2.31 0.72
N GLU A 116 9.43 -1.84 0.01
CA GLU A 116 9.39 -0.57 -0.72
C GLU A 116 8.24 -0.54 -1.73
N ARG A 117 7.99 -1.64 -2.45
CA ARG A 117 6.87 -1.73 -3.40
C ARG A 117 5.53 -1.56 -2.70
N ARG A 118 5.33 -2.17 -1.54
CA ARG A 118 4.07 -2.05 -0.80
C ARG A 118 3.91 -0.67 -0.16
N ASP A 119 5.00 -0.02 0.26
CA ASP A 119 4.96 1.36 0.75
C ASP A 119 4.60 2.35 -0.36
N LEU A 120 5.12 2.13 -1.57
CA LEU A 120 4.70 2.88 -2.76
C LEU A 120 3.19 2.72 -3.01
N ALA A 121 2.65 1.51 -2.85
CA ALA A 121 1.22 1.27 -2.99
C ALA A 121 0.40 2.06 -1.95
N ALA A 122 0.79 2.00 -0.68
CA ALA A 122 0.11 2.71 0.41
C ALA A 122 0.10 4.23 0.16
N ASN A 123 1.23 4.81 -0.22
CA ASN A 123 1.33 6.23 -0.56
C ASN A 123 0.48 6.59 -1.79
N GLY A 124 0.50 5.75 -2.83
CA GLY A 124 -0.31 5.97 -4.01
C GLY A 124 -1.82 5.94 -3.73
N PHE A 125 -2.29 5.05 -2.86
CA PHE A 125 -3.68 5.05 -2.41
C PHE A 125 -4.02 6.31 -1.61
N GLY A 126 -3.11 6.78 -0.74
CA GLY A 126 -3.28 8.04 0.00
C GLY A 126 -3.37 9.28 -0.89
N MET A 127 -2.66 9.29 -2.02
CA MET A 127 -2.74 10.37 -3.01
C MET A 127 -4.06 10.38 -3.79
N LEU A 128 -4.60 9.19 -4.09
CA LEU A 128 -5.89 9.04 -4.77
C LEU A 128 -7.08 9.38 -3.87
N LYS A 129 -6.96 9.15 -2.55
CA LYS A 129 -8.04 9.39 -1.58
C LYS A 129 -9.33 8.65 -1.99
N GLU A 130 -10.44 9.36 -2.16
CA GLU A 130 -11.74 8.78 -2.56
C GLU A 130 -11.70 8.07 -3.92
N ASP A 131 -10.82 8.49 -4.84
CA ASP A 131 -10.65 7.82 -6.13
C ASP A 131 -10.10 6.39 -5.99
N ALA A 132 -9.55 6.03 -4.82
CA ALA A 132 -9.09 4.68 -4.49
C ALA A 132 -10.20 3.75 -3.98
N LEU A 133 -11.41 4.24 -3.70
CA LEU A 133 -12.53 3.41 -3.21
C LEU A 133 -12.80 2.14 -4.06
N PRO A 134 -12.67 2.15 -5.40
CA PRO A 134 -12.83 0.93 -6.20
C PRO A 134 -11.82 -0.19 -5.87
N ALA A 135 -10.71 0.12 -5.20
CA ALA A 135 -9.71 -0.86 -4.76
C ALA A 135 -10.11 -1.62 -3.48
N VAL A 136 -11.10 -1.10 -2.73
CA VAL A 136 -11.48 -1.63 -1.40
C VAL A 136 -11.82 -3.12 -1.43
N PRO A 137 -12.68 -3.64 -2.34
CA PRO A 137 -13.01 -5.07 -2.35
C PRO A 137 -11.78 -5.96 -2.55
N ALA A 138 -10.87 -5.55 -3.45
CA ALA A 138 -9.63 -6.30 -3.70
C ALA A 138 -8.70 -6.27 -2.49
N LEU A 139 -8.56 -5.12 -1.82
CA LEU A 139 -7.75 -5.00 -0.61
C LEU A 139 -8.34 -5.82 0.56
N VAL A 140 -9.67 -5.86 0.70
CA VAL A 140 -10.36 -6.73 1.68
C VAL A 140 -10.03 -8.20 1.43
N GLU A 141 -9.97 -8.67 0.19
CA GLU A 141 -9.53 -10.03 -0.08
C GLU A 141 -8.03 -10.24 0.24
N LEU A 142 -7.18 -9.24 -0.03
CA LEU A 142 -5.76 -9.32 0.31
C LEU A 142 -5.49 -9.36 1.81
N THR A 143 -6.36 -8.78 2.64
CA THR A 143 -6.31 -8.96 4.11
C THR A 143 -6.54 -10.39 4.57
N LYS A 144 -6.87 -11.34 3.67
CA LYS A 144 -7.00 -12.77 3.95
C LYS A 144 -5.87 -13.61 3.34
N SER A 145 -4.85 -12.96 2.75
CA SER A 145 -3.71 -13.64 2.12
C SER A 145 -2.95 -14.55 3.08
N LYS A 146 -2.30 -15.60 2.57
CA LYS A 146 -1.41 -16.46 3.36
C LYS A 146 -0.18 -15.69 3.87
N GLY A 147 0.33 -14.76 3.07
CA GLY A 147 1.48 -13.92 3.42
C GLY A 147 1.10 -12.89 4.49
N GLN A 148 1.68 -13.02 5.69
CA GLN A 148 1.45 -12.10 6.82
C GLN A 148 1.71 -10.65 6.44
N GLU A 149 2.81 -10.40 5.72
CA GLU A 149 3.17 -9.05 5.29
C GLU A 149 2.19 -8.49 4.22
N ILE A 150 1.66 -9.34 3.32
CA ILE A 150 0.60 -8.91 2.39
C ILE A 150 -0.65 -8.52 3.17
N ARG A 151 -1.07 -9.32 4.15
CA ARG A 151 -2.28 -9.01 4.94
C ARG A 151 -2.13 -7.69 5.68
N LEU A 152 -0.99 -7.49 6.34
CA LEU A 152 -0.69 -6.27 7.09
C LEU A 152 -0.70 -5.02 6.19
N HIS A 153 -0.05 -5.08 5.03
CA HIS A 153 -0.04 -3.96 4.09
C HIS A 153 -1.41 -3.70 3.48
N ALA A 154 -2.18 -4.74 3.17
CA ALA A 154 -3.55 -4.58 2.70
C ALA A 154 -4.43 -3.86 3.74
N LEU A 155 -4.29 -4.20 5.02
CA LEU A 155 -4.98 -3.50 6.10
C LEU A 155 -4.57 -2.03 6.18
N ARG A 156 -3.26 -1.74 6.11
CA ARG A 156 -2.76 -0.35 6.09
C ARG A 156 -3.32 0.44 4.92
N CYS A 157 -3.38 -0.15 3.73
CA CYS A 157 -3.98 0.50 2.56
C CYS A 157 -5.47 0.80 2.79
N LEU A 158 -6.24 -0.12 3.37
CA LEU A 158 -7.65 0.12 3.71
C LEU A 158 -7.82 1.26 4.72
N ILE A 159 -6.97 1.33 5.74
CA ILE A 159 -6.97 2.43 6.72
C ILE A 159 -6.68 3.77 6.03
N ILE A 160 -5.70 3.81 5.13
CA ILE A 160 -5.33 5.02 4.38
C ILE A 160 -6.46 5.49 3.46
N ILE A 161 -7.11 4.55 2.76
CA ILE A 161 -8.27 4.86 1.90
C ILE A 161 -9.46 5.34 2.75
N ASN A 162 -9.57 4.83 3.97
CA ASN A 162 -10.65 5.12 4.92
C ASN A 162 -12.06 4.94 4.29
N PRO A 163 -12.41 3.72 3.85
CA PRO A 163 -13.72 3.45 3.27
C PRO A 163 -14.84 3.55 4.31
N SER A 164 -16.09 3.32 3.89
CA SER A 164 -17.22 3.40 4.81
C SER A 164 -17.05 2.46 6.01
N ARG A 165 -17.67 2.84 7.14
CA ARG A 165 -17.65 2.05 8.38
C ARG A 165 -18.00 0.58 8.13
N ASP A 166 -19.04 0.32 7.35
CA ASP A 166 -19.52 -1.03 7.07
C ASP A 166 -18.49 -1.88 6.30
N GLN A 167 -17.59 -1.25 5.55
CA GLN A 167 -16.52 -1.92 4.82
C GLN A 167 -15.28 -2.13 5.70
N LEU A 168 -14.93 -1.16 6.56
CA LEU A 168 -13.68 -1.19 7.34
C LEU A 168 -13.81 -1.90 8.70
N LEU A 169 -14.89 -1.63 9.44
CA LEU A 169 -15.11 -2.14 10.79
C LEU A 169 -15.01 -3.68 10.90
N PRO A 170 -15.67 -4.50 10.04
CA PRO A 170 -15.55 -5.95 10.15
C PRO A 170 -14.13 -6.46 9.86
N VAL A 171 -13.37 -5.75 9.02
CA VAL A 171 -11.98 -6.08 8.72
C VAL A 171 -11.09 -5.82 9.94
N LEU A 172 -11.25 -4.67 10.60
CA LEU A 172 -10.52 -4.33 11.82
C LEU A 172 -10.83 -5.30 12.97
N LEU A 173 -12.11 -5.60 13.21
CA LEU A 173 -12.53 -6.54 14.26
C LEU A 173 -11.94 -7.94 14.05
N ARG A 174 -11.88 -8.42 12.80
CA ARG A 174 -11.23 -9.68 12.47
C ARG A 174 -9.72 -9.61 12.68
N ALA A 175 -9.07 -8.53 12.23
CA ALA A 175 -7.62 -8.35 12.33
C ALA A 175 -7.14 -8.23 13.79
N CYS A 176 -7.97 -7.67 14.69
CA CYS A 176 -7.70 -7.64 16.14
C CYS A 176 -7.60 -9.04 16.75
N ARG A 177 -8.15 -10.07 16.11
CA ARG A 177 -8.17 -11.47 16.57
C ARG A 177 -7.14 -12.36 15.88
N GLU A 178 -6.31 -11.82 14.98
CA GLU A 178 -5.28 -12.61 14.31
C GLU A 178 -4.14 -13.00 15.26
N SER A 179 -3.44 -14.09 14.96
CA SER A 179 -2.28 -14.54 15.75
C SER A 179 -1.05 -13.64 15.58
N ASP A 180 -0.98 -12.87 14.49
CA ASP A 180 0.10 -11.95 14.24
C ASP A 180 0.03 -10.71 15.16
N SER A 181 1.08 -10.49 15.95
CA SER A 181 1.17 -9.36 16.87
C SER A 181 1.18 -8.01 16.14
N LYS A 182 1.82 -7.91 14.96
CA LYS A 182 1.85 -6.65 14.20
C LYS A 182 0.45 -6.31 13.68
N MET A 183 -0.21 -7.29 13.07
CA MET A 183 -1.60 -7.15 12.61
C MET A 183 -2.53 -6.74 13.74
N ARG A 184 -2.51 -7.43 14.89
CA ARG A 184 -3.34 -7.06 16.04
C ARG A 184 -3.08 -5.64 16.49
N HIS A 185 -1.81 -5.25 16.63
CA HIS A 185 -1.46 -3.92 17.11
C HIS A 185 -1.99 -2.84 16.17
N VAL A 186 -1.76 -2.97 14.86
CA VAL A 186 -2.27 -2.01 13.86
C VAL A 186 -3.80 -1.97 13.87
N ALA A 187 -4.45 -3.13 13.93
CA ALA A 187 -5.91 -3.22 13.93
C ALA A 187 -6.52 -2.58 15.18
N THR A 188 -5.98 -2.89 16.37
CA THR A 188 -6.45 -2.33 17.63
C THR A 188 -6.30 -0.82 17.68
N ALA A 189 -5.11 -0.30 17.35
CA ALA A 189 -4.85 1.14 17.38
C ALA A 189 -5.83 1.91 16.46
N ASN A 190 -6.10 1.36 15.27
CA ASN A 190 -7.04 1.98 14.34
C ASN A 190 -8.51 1.77 14.72
N LEU A 191 -8.86 0.63 15.32
CA LEU A 191 -10.20 0.41 15.85
C LEU A 191 -10.52 1.41 16.97
N GLN A 192 -9.58 1.66 17.87
CA GLN A 192 -9.73 2.65 18.94
C GLN A 192 -9.80 4.08 18.42
N ALA A 193 -8.96 4.43 17.44
CA ALA A 193 -8.95 5.77 16.86
C ALA A 193 -10.20 6.09 16.03
N LEU A 194 -10.72 5.11 15.26
CA LEU A 194 -11.82 5.31 14.32
C LEU A 194 -13.19 4.93 14.91
N TYR A 195 -13.25 3.92 15.79
CA TYR A 195 -14.48 3.31 16.30
C TYR A 195 -14.37 2.97 17.81
N PRO A 196 -14.16 3.96 18.69
CA PRO A 196 -13.88 3.73 20.11
C PRO A 196 -14.97 2.94 20.84
N GLU A 197 -16.25 3.20 20.55
CA GLU A 197 -17.37 2.45 21.15
C GLU A 197 -17.34 0.95 20.79
N GLU A 198 -16.91 0.61 19.56
CA GLU A 198 -16.82 -0.78 19.13
C GLU A 198 -15.58 -1.46 19.69
N ALA A 199 -14.49 -0.71 19.88
CA ALA A 199 -13.31 -1.20 20.59
C ALA A 199 -13.65 -1.59 22.03
N GLU A 200 -14.44 -0.76 22.71
CA GLU A 200 -14.91 -1.01 24.08
C GLU A 200 -15.82 -2.24 24.14
N LYS A 201 -16.84 -2.33 23.28
CA LYS A 201 -17.72 -3.51 23.18
C LYS A 201 -16.97 -4.80 22.87
N ALA A 202 -15.91 -4.70 22.08
CA ALA A 202 -15.09 -5.85 21.71
C ALA A 202 -14.05 -6.22 22.79
N HIS A 203 -14.00 -5.50 23.92
CA HIS A 203 -12.95 -5.62 24.95
C HIS A 203 -11.53 -5.52 24.38
N VAL A 204 -11.38 -4.70 23.33
CA VAL A 204 -10.12 -4.46 22.64
C VAL A 204 -9.41 -3.32 23.37
N HIS A 205 -8.68 -3.69 24.43
CA HIS A 205 -7.85 -2.77 25.20
C HIS A 205 -6.52 -2.47 24.49
N ASP A 206 -5.98 -1.27 24.73
CA ASP A 206 -4.77 -0.75 24.06
C ASP A 206 -3.61 -1.77 24.15
N PRO A 207 -2.98 -2.18 23.03
CA PRO A 207 -1.88 -3.14 23.05
C PRO A 207 -0.64 -2.53 23.71
N LEU A 208 -0.59 -1.20 23.74
CA LEU A 208 0.31 -0.46 24.60
C LEU A 208 -0.54 -0.09 25.81
N GLN A 209 -0.35 -0.73 26.95
CA GLN A 209 -0.75 -0.08 28.20
C GLN A 209 0.12 1.18 28.40
N LEU A 210 -0.04 2.21 27.56
CA LEU A 210 0.27 3.55 27.95
C LEU A 210 -0.77 3.85 29.02
N ARG A 211 -0.42 3.53 30.27
CA ARG A 211 -1.07 4.14 31.43
C ARG A 211 -1.28 5.60 31.05
N PRO A 212 -2.49 6.17 31.21
CA PRO A 212 -2.60 7.62 31.12
C PRO A 212 -1.48 8.16 31.99
N PHE A 213 -0.71 9.14 31.49
CA PHE A 213 0.21 9.87 32.35
C PHE A 213 -0.66 10.33 33.51
N VAL A 214 -0.53 9.63 34.65
CA VAL A 214 -1.14 10.06 35.88
C VAL A 214 -0.37 11.32 36.17
N THR A 215 -0.90 12.45 35.71
CA THR A 215 -0.55 13.73 36.29
C THR A 215 -1.03 13.61 37.72
N ASN A 216 -0.16 13.10 38.58
CA ASN A 216 -0.26 13.21 40.02
C ASN A 216 -0.18 14.70 40.33
N ALA A 217 -1.26 15.42 40.05
CA ALA A 217 -1.55 16.68 40.68
C ALA A 217 -2.07 16.30 42.08
N PRO A 218 -1.33 16.59 43.16
CA PRO A 218 -1.82 16.32 44.51
C PRO A 218 -3.12 17.08 44.74
N GLU A 219 -4.09 16.42 45.37
CA GLU A 219 -5.43 16.92 45.74
C GLU A 219 -5.45 18.15 46.67
N SER A 220 -4.29 18.74 46.98
CA SER A 220 -4.15 19.82 47.95
C SER A 220 -4.57 21.21 47.46
N THR A 221 -4.99 21.39 46.19
CA THR A 221 -5.38 22.69 45.64
C THR A 221 -6.88 22.94 45.52
N LYS A 222 -7.74 22.02 45.98
CA LYS A 222 -9.21 22.22 45.96
C LYS A 222 -9.81 22.82 47.25
N GLU A 223 -9.02 23.08 48.29
CA GLU A 223 -9.53 23.63 49.57
C GLU A 223 -9.20 25.10 49.85
N SER A 224 -8.49 25.82 48.98
CA SER A 224 -8.12 27.24 49.22
C SER A 224 -8.97 28.29 48.51
N LEU A 225 -10.15 27.92 48.00
CA LEU A 225 -11.14 28.89 47.49
C LEU A 225 -12.53 28.59 48.06
N LYS A 226 -12.70 28.90 49.35
CA LYS A 226 -13.97 29.32 49.95
C LYS A 226 -13.72 30.53 50.84
#